data_AF-D5H0G0-F1
#
_entry.id   AF-D5H0G0-F1
#
_cell.length_a   1.000
_cell.length_b   1.000
_cell.length_c   1.000
_cell.angle_alpha   90.00
_cell.angle_beta   90.00
_cell.angle_gamma   90.00
#
_symmetry.space_group_name_H-M   'P 1'
#
loop_
_entity.id
_entity.type
_entity.pdbx_description
1 polymer ?
#
loop_
_entity_poly.entity_id
_entity_poly.type
_entity_poly.pdbx_seq_one_letter_code
_entity_poly.pdbx_strand_id
1 'polypeptide(L)' 'MTRRSKTNKFNERLIPNEETKRAIEIAHAEETGLIPDTAKDFTDSDAAINYLFGKK' A
#
# COMPACT_ATOMS: atom_id res chain seq x y z
N MET A 1 -11.29 -12.92 47.33
CA MET A 1 -11.61 -12.12 46.13
C MET A 1 -10.43 -11.21 45.84
N THR A 2 -9.64 -11.50 44.80
CA THR A 2 -8.54 -10.59 44.41
C THR A 2 -8.56 -10.44 42.90
N ARG A 3 -8.46 -9.19 42.47
CA ARG A 3 -8.95 -8.67 41.20
C ARG A 3 -8.11 -9.15 40.01
N ARG A 4 -8.83 -9.38 38.92
CA ARG A 4 -8.36 -9.68 37.55
C ARG A 4 -7.20 -8.76 37.16
N SER A 5 -6.09 -9.34 36.71
CA SER A 5 -5.18 -8.65 35.79
C SER A 5 -5.25 -9.39 34.46
N LYS A 6 -6.22 -9.00 33.62
CA LYS A 6 -6.20 -9.37 32.21
C LYS A 6 -5.08 -8.54 31.62
N THR A 7 -3.92 -9.15 31.37
CA THR A 7 -2.88 -8.51 30.58
C THR A 7 -3.49 -8.20 29.21
N ASN A 8 -3.58 -6.90 28.94
CA ASN A 8 -4.07 -6.37 27.67
C ASN A 8 -3.27 -7.04 26.56
N LYS A 9 -3.96 -7.80 25.70
CA LYS A 9 -3.37 -8.32 24.47
C LYS A 9 -2.74 -7.13 23.75
N PHE A 10 -1.48 -7.28 23.36
CA PHE A 10 -0.74 -6.33 22.54
C PHE A 10 -1.60 -5.94 21.34
N ASN A 11 -2.31 -4.81 21.44
CA ASN A 11 -2.75 -4.03 20.29
C ASN A 11 -1.51 -3.31 19.78
N GLU A 12 -0.50 -4.05 19.33
CA GLU A 12 0.48 -3.51 18.41
C GLU A 12 -0.31 -3.18 17.15
N ARG A 13 -0.73 -1.91 17.05
CA ARG A 13 -1.23 -1.38 15.79
C ARG A 13 -0.08 -1.60 14.81
N LEU A 14 -0.25 -2.54 13.89
CA LEU A 14 0.63 -2.72 12.75
C LEU A 14 0.61 -1.38 12.00
N ILE A 15 1.61 -0.54 12.25
CA ILE A 15 1.82 0.68 11.50
C ILE A 15 2.49 0.22 10.21
N PRO A 16 1.78 0.23 9.08
CA PRO A 16 2.38 -0.22 7.84
C PRO A 16 3.55 0.72 7.52
N ASN A 17 4.69 0.16 7.15
CA ASN A 17 5.77 0.96 6.59
C ASN A 17 5.31 1.59 5.25
N GLU A 18 6.05 2.57 4.74
CA GLU A 18 5.67 3.30 3.52
C GLU A 18 5.50 2.36 2.31
N GLU A 19 6.29 1.29 2.24
CA GLU A 19 6.17 0.27 1.20
C GLU A 19 4.82 -0.47 1.27
N THR A 20 4.40 -0.88 2.46
CA THR A 20 3.12 -1.56 2.66
C THR A 20 1.94 -0.62 2.36
N LYS A 21 2.04 0.67 2.70
CA LYS A 21 1.00 1.65 2.36
C LYS A 21 0.84 1.79 0.84
N ARG A 22 1.95 1.92 0.10
CA ARG A 22 1.91 1.99 -1.36
C ARG A 22 1.30 0.74 -1.99
N ALA A 23 1.67 -0.45 -1.50
CA ALA A 23 1.10 -1.70 -1.98
C ALA A 23 -0.43 -1.75 -1.77
N ILE A 24 -0.93 -1.28 -0.61
CA ILE A 24 -2.37 -1.20 -0.33
C ILE A 24 -3.06 -0.20 -1.27
N GLU A 25 -2.46 0.97 -1.51
CA GLU A 25 -3.00 1.99 -2.40
C GLU A 25 -3.11 1.49 -3.85
N ILE A 26 -2.09 0.79 -4.35
CA ILE A 26 -2.09 0.18 -5.69
C ILE A 26 -3.18 -0.89 -5.79
N ALA A 27 -3.22 -1.83 -4.85
CA ALA A 27 -4.23 -2.90 -4.85
C ALA A 27 -5.67 -2.36 -4.79
N HIS A 28 -5.92 -1.30 -4.02
CA HIS A 28 -7.22 -0.65 -3.97
C HIS A 28 -7.54 0.07 -5.30
N ALA A 29 -6.56 0.69 -5.95
CA ALA A 29 -6.73 1.33 -7.25
C ALA A 29 -7.04 0.30 -8.36
N GLU A 30 -6.47 -0.89 -8.30
CA GLU A 30 -6.79 -2.03 -9.18
C GLU A 30 -8.20 -2.55 -8.94
N GLU A 31 -8.58 -2.80 -7.68
CA GLU A 31 -9.92 -3.28 -7.31
C GLU A 31 -11.03 -2.29 -7.74
N THR A 32 -10.76 -0.99 -7.61
CA THR A 32 -11.70 0.06 -8.05
C THR A 32 -11.69 0.30 -9.56
N GLY A 33 -10.81 -0.37 -10.31
CA GLY A 33 -10.67 -0.24 -11.76
C GLY A 33 -10.10 1.12 -12.19
N LEU A 34 -9.48 1.86 -11.26
CA LEU A 34 -8.82 3.13 -11.55
C LEU A 34 -7.56 2.91 -12.39
N ILE A 35 -6.87 1.80 -12.13
CA ILE A 35 -5.78 1.27 -12.94
C ILE A 35 -6.06 -0.20 -13.28
N PRO A 36 -5.69 -0.68 -14.48
CA PRO A 36 -5.77 -2.10 -14.79
C PRO A 36 -4.75 -2.89 -13.94
N ASP A 37 -5.06 -4.14 -13.63
CA ASP A 37 -4.15 -5.11 -12.94
C ASP A 37 -2.84 -5.34 -13.72
N THR A 38 -2.82 -5.02 -15.02
CA THR A 38 -1.61 -5.04 -15.86
C THR A 38 -0.91 -3.68 -15.94
N ALA A 39 -1.33 -2.70 -15.12
CA ALA A 39 -0.71 -1.39 -15.09
C ALA A 39 0.76 -1.58 -14.69
N LYS A 40 1.64 -0.91 -15.42
CA LYS A 40 3.05 -0.94 -15.08
C LYS A 40 3.23 -0.10 -13.82
N ASP A 41 3.67 -0.74 -12.74
CA ASP A 41 4.08 -0.04 -11.53
C ASP A 41 5.30 0.82 -11.85
N PHE A 42 5.09 2.13 -11.92
CA PHE A 42 6.19 3.08 -12.01
C PHE A 42 6.60 3.47 -10.60
N THR A 43 7.45 2.65 -9.99
CA THR A 43 8.13 2.98 -8.73
C THR A 43 9.10 4.15 -8.90
N ASP A 44 9.47 4.46 -10.15
CA ASP A 44 10.31 5.57 -10.57
C ASP A 44 9.50 6.57 -11.41
N SER A 45 9.39 7.79 -10.92
CA SER A 45 8.69 8.90 -11.57
C SER A 45 9.26 9.22 -12.96
N ASP A 46 10.57 9.11 -13.16
CA ASP A 46 11.20 9.41 -14.45
C ASP A 46 10.88 8.32 -15.48
N ALA A 47 10.82 7.06 -15.03
CA ALA A 47 10.35 5.95 -15.86
C ALA A 47 8.86 6.11 -16.23
N ALA A 48 8.03 6.60 -15.30
CA ALA A 48 6.61 6.91 -15.55
C ALA A 48 6.45 7.97 -16.63
N ILE A 49 7.20 9.07 -16.51
CA ILE A 49 7.15 10.20 -17.44
C ILE A 49 7.64 9.76 -18.82
N ASN A 50 8.73 9.00 -18.89
CA ASN A 50 9.22 8.47 -20.16
C ASN A 50 8.25 7.48 -20.80
N TYR A 51 7.52 6.67 -20.05
CA TYR A 51 6.50 5.78 -20.64
C TYR A 51 5.27 6.53 -21.13
N LEU A 52 4.79 7.51 -20.35
CA LEU A 52 3.56 8.26 -20.66
C LEU A 52 3.78 9.33 -21.74
N PHE A 53 4.95 9.96 -21.74
CA PHE A 53 5.25 11.14 -22.58
C PHE A 53 6.47 10.93 -23.49
N GLY A 54 7.27 9.89 -23.27
CA GLY A 54 8.33 9.49 -24.19
C GLY A 54 7.73 8.82 -25.42
N LYS A 55 7.36 9.65 -26.40
CA LYS A 55 7.27 9.22 -27.79
C LYS A 55 8.59 8.58 -28.20
N LYS A 56 8.52 7.30 -28.61
CA LYS A 56 9.50 6.48 -29.36
C LYS A 56 10.96 6.93 -29.36
#